data_AF-A0A8H7PHF8-F1
#
_entry.id   AF-A0A8H7PHF8-F1
#
_cell.length_a   1.000
_cell.length_b   1.000
_cell.length_c   1.000
_cell.angle_alpha   90.00
_cell.angle_beta   90.00
_cell.angle_gamma   90.00
#
_symmetry.space_group_name_H-M   'P 1'
#
loop_
_entity.id
_entity.type
_entity.pdbx_description
1 polymer ?
#
loop_
_entity_poly.entity_id
_entity_poly.type
_entity_poly.pdbx_seq_one_letter_code
_entity_poly.pdbx_strand_id
1 'polypeptide(L)'
;MFLKAVIALVAISGVANAGTIKRGSAAYYNPNTGATNMKAYVVGGTAYEPVNVIVSGLSAGSVSNSNDAVKGGILSWLQAINFDKECLGLHAGGYQGFDSGDGRGFVNQTFIYRQNYDDPSGVGSCTESLIGGQHVRGYYQTTSGAWFLGASQEQPATENHNIVPNGYDLGRNYVAKNALVGGKGFDGCVYGPATVVDITGLVSANDGSGYNHDIGTDGIVKLITVPAPTGC
;
A
#
# COMPACT_ATOMS: atom_id res chain seq x y z
N MET A 1 -4.33 -32.31 -61.99
CA MET A 1 -3.76 -32.70 -60.69
C MET A 1 -3.71 -31.46 -59.81
N PHE A 2 -4.67 -31.30 -58.88
CA PHE A 2 -4.65 -30.21 -57.91
C PHE A 2 -4.30 -30.80 -56.54
N LEU A 3 -3.14 -30.42 -56.01
CA LEU A 3 -2.65 -30.87 -54.71
C LEU A 3 -3.28 -29.98 -53.63
N LYS A 4 -4.20 -30.53 -52.82
CA LYS A 4 -4.76 -29.86 -51.64
C LYS A 4 -3.74 -29.92 -50.50
N ALA A 5 -3.13 -28.79 -50.15
CA ALA A 5 -2.34 -28.67 -48.94
C ALA A 5 -3.28 -28.51 -47.72
N VAL A 6 -3.24 -29.48 -46.81
CA VAL A 6 -3.93 -29.41 -45.52
C VAL A 6 -3.00 -28.75 -44.52
N ILE A 7 -3.33 -27.55 -44.07
CA ILE A 7 -2.62 -26.85 -42.99
C ILE A 7 -3.17 -27.41 -41.67
N ALA A 8 -2.34 -28.16 -40.95
CA ALA A 8 -2.64 -28.61 -39.59
C ALA A 8 -2.43 -27.44 -38.61
N LEU A 9 -3.51 -26.97 -38.00
CA LEU A 9 -3.48 -25.95 -36.96
C LEU A 9 -3.07 -26.63 -35.64
N VAL A 10 -1.81 -26.46 -35.23
CA VAL A 10 -1.34 -26.91 -33.92
C VAL A 10 -1.85 -25.91 -32.89
N ALA A 11 -2.86 -26.31 -32.11
CA ALA A 11 -3.29 -25.56 -30.95
C ALA A 11 -2.24 -25.69 -29.85
N ILE A 12 -1.45 -24.63 -29.65
CA ILE A 12 -0.54 -24.53 -28.51
C ILE A 12 -1.38 -24.16 -27.29
N SER A 13 -1.76 -25.15 -26.50
CA SER A 13 -2.37 -24.95 -25.18
C SER A 13 -1.32 -24.35 -24.25
N GLY A 14 -1.26 -23.02 -24.18
CA GLY A 14 -0.47 -22.32 -23.17
C GLY A 14 -1.08 -22.59 -21.80
N VAL A 15 -0.51 -23.55 -21.06
CA VAL A 15 -0.73 -23.66 -19.62
C VAL A 15 -0.09 -22.43 -18.98
N ALA A 16 -0.93 -21.46 -18.62
CA ALA A 16 -0.52 -20.39 -17.74
C ALA A 16 -0.08 -21.03 -16.42
N ASN A 17 1.23 -21.04 -16.18
CA ASN A 17 1.77 -21.37 -14.87
C ASN A 17 1.32 -20.25 -13.92
N ALA A 18 0.19 -20.46 -13.26
CA ALA A 18 -0.18 -19.72 -12.06
C ALA A 18 0.86 -20.09 -11.01
N GLY A 19 2.00 -19.38 -11.01
CA GLY A 19 3.04 -19.53 -10.02
C GLY A 19 2.40 -19.51 -8.66
N THR A 20 2.64 -20.55 -7.86
CA THR A 20 2.06 -20.70 -6.53
C THR A 20 2.48 -19.48 -5.71
N ILE A 21 1.57 -18.52 -5.51
CA ILE A 21 1.85 -17.36 -4.67
C ILE A 21 2.01 -17.91 -3.26
N LYS A 22 3.26 -17.91 -2.76
CA LYS A 22 3.53 -18.25 -1.37
C LYS A 22 2.81 -17.20 -0.52
N ARG A 23 1.73 -17.60 0.15
CA ARG A 23 1.26 -16.86 1.31
C ARG A 23 2.42 -16.71 2.28
N GLY A 24 2.51 -15.54 2.92
CA GLY A 24 3.41 -15.33 4.03
C GLY A 24 3.24 -16.42 5.08
N SER A 25 4.34 -16.84 5.72
CA SER A 25 4.27 -17.76 6.85
C SER A 25 3.87 -17.06 8.16
N ALA A 26 3.82 -15.73 8.17
CA ALA A 26 3.50 -14.88 9.31
C ALA A 26 2.74 -13.63 8.86
N ALA A 27 2.01 -12.99 9.78
CA ALA A 27 1.32 -11.73 9.52
C ALA A 27 2.32 -10.60 9.24
N TYR A 28 3.36 -10.53 10.06
CA TYR A 28 4.57 -9.72 9.88
C TYR A 28 5.60 -10.19 10.92
N TYR A 29 6.87 -9.90 10.72
CA TYR A 29 7.89 -9.98 11.77
C TYR A 29 8.11 -8.60 12.40
N ASN A 30 8.49 -8.56 13.67
CA ASN A 30 8.59 -7.31 14.42
C ASN A 30 9.54 -6.31 13.72
N PRO A 31 9.05 -5.16 13.23
CA PRO A 31 9.87 -4.17 12.51
C PRO A 31 10.84 -3.42 13.41
N ASN A 32 10.67 -3.44 14.74
CA ASN A 32 11.57 -2.79 15.69
C ASN A 32 12.89 -3.56 15.89
N THR A 33 13.07 -4.69 15.20
CA THR A 33 14.40 -5.29 15.01
C THR A 33 15.22 -4.56 13.95
N GLY A 34 14.57 -3.75 13.11
CA GLY A 34 15.20 -2.86 12.13
C GLY A 34 15.61 -1.52 12.74
N ALA A 35 16.44 -0.77 12.02
CA ALA A 35 17.02 0.47 12.51
C ALA A 35 16.02 1.63 12.64
N THR A 36 14.88 1.58 11.95
CA THR A 36 13.99 2.74 11.82
C THR A 36 12.77 2.74 12.74
N ASN A 37 12.52 1.68 13.52
CA ASN A 37 11.49 1.63 14.57
C ASN A 37 10.13 2.23 14.15
N MET A 38 9.56 1.75 13.05
CA MET A 38 8.26 2.23 12.51
C MET A 38 8.25 3.70 12.05
N LYS A 39 9.42 4.27 11.72
CA LYS A 39 9.58 5.60 11.12
C LYS A 39 10.13 5.47 9.71
N ALA A 40 9.48 6.08 8.75
CA ALA A 40 9.98 6.21 7.39
C ALA A 40 10.70 7.54 7.24
N TYR A 41 12.01 7.52 6.97
CA TYR A 41 12.84 8.72 6.93
C TYR A 41 12.99 9.23 5.50
N VAL A 42 12.98 10.55 5.34
CA VAL A 42 13.37 11.19 4.08
C VAL A 42 14.82 10.81 3.76
N VAL A 43 15.06 10.29 2.56
CA VAL A 43 16.41 9.87 2.12
C VAL A 43 17.35 11.06 2.16
N GLY A 44 18.43 10.95 2.94
CA GLY A 44 19.41 12.03 3.12
C GLY A 44 19.00 13.14 4.10
N GLY A 45 17.88 12.97 4.82
CA GLY A 45 17.39 13.89 5.84
C GLY A 45 17.17 13.23 7.20
N THR A 46 16.65 14.00 8.16
CA THR A 46 16.29 13.54 9.51
C THR A 46 14.78 13.53 9.78
N ALA A 47 14.00 14.17 8.92
CA ALA A 47 12.54 14.16 8.99
C ALA A 47 11.98 12.76 8.70
N TYR A 48 10.91 12.40 9.39
CA TYR A 48 10.27 11.10 9.21
C TYR A 48 8.76 11.15 9.38
N GLU A 49 8.09 10.17 8.77
CA GLU A 49 6.66 9.91 8.89
C GLU A 49 6.42 8.56 9.58
N PRO A 50 5.29 8.37 10.28
CA PRO A 50 4.97 7.09 10.89
C PRO A 50 4.57 6.06 9.84
N VAL A 51 5.10 4.85 10.00
CA VAL A 51 4.54 3.65 9.37
C VAL A 51 3.47 3.12 10.32
N ASN A 52 2.19 3.29 9.96
CA ASN A 52 1.05 3.15 10.88
C ASN A 52 0.00 2.14 10.41
N VAL A 53 0.21 1.47 9.27
CA VAL A 53 -0.60 0.34 8.80
C VAL A 53 0.31 -0.81 8.39
N ILE A 54 -0.12 -2.04 8.68
CA ILE A 54 0.51 -3.28 8.21
C ILE A 54 -0.56 -4.06 7.45
N VAL A 55 -0.34 -4.31 6.15
CA VAL A 55 -1.09 -5.32 5.40
C VAL A 55 -0.39 -6.65 5.59
N SER A 56 -1.10 -7.55 6.26
CA SER A 56 -0.60 -8.85 6.72
C SER A 56 -0.08 -9.69 5.56
N GLY A 57 1.08 -10.34 5.75
CA GLY A 57 1.59 -11.38 4.85
C GLY A 57 0.69 -12.61 4.77
N LEU A 58 -0.27 -12.77 5.69
CA LEU A 58 -1.31 -13.81 5.65
C LEU A 58 -2.50 -13.44 4.74
N SER A 59 -2.51 -12.22 4.17
CA SER A 59 -3.51 -11.81 3.19
C SER A 59 -3.55 -12.78 2.02
N ALA A 60 -4.74 -13.05 1.51
CA ALA A 60 -4.93 -14.02 0.43
C ALA A 60 -4.73 -13.39 -0.95
N GLY A 61 -4.61 -14.24 -1.98
CA GLY A 61 -4.41 -13.81 -3.36
C GLY A 61 -3.01 -13.24 -3.59
N SER A 62 -2.91 -12.23 -4.47
CA SER A 62 -1.64 -11.62 -4.86
C SER A 62 -1.27 -10.40 -4.02
N VAL A 63 -2.05 -10.04 -3.00
CA VAL A 63 -1.82 -8.82 -2.19
C VAL A 63 -0.45 -8.82 -1.53
N SER A 64 0.05 -10.00 -1.10
CA SER A 64 1.39 -10.18 -0.54
C SER A 64 2.50 -10.34 -1.59
N ASN A 65 2.22 -10.11 -2.88
CA ASN A 65 3.24 -10.13 -3.93
C ASN A 65 4.09 -8.86 -3.82
N SER A 66 5.41 -8.98 -3.93
CA SER A 66 6.34 -7.84 -3.87
C SER A 66 6.27 -6.91 -5.08
N ASN A 67 5.70 -7.38 -6.20
CA ASN A 67 5.39 -6.54 -7.36
C ASN A 67 3.99 -5.95 -7.17
N ASP A 68 3.95 -4.63 -7.02
CA ASP A 68 2.76 -3.86 -6.67
C ASP A 68 1.68 -3.88 -7.77
N ALA A 69 2.08 -4.04 -9.03
CA ALA A 69 1.22 -4.00 -10.21
C ALA A 69 0.62 -5.36 -10.62
N VAL A 70 0.83 -6.42 -9.84
CA VAL A 70 0.25 -7.75 -10.15
C VAL A 70 -1.28 -7.68 -10.04
N LYS A 71 -1.99 -8.35 -10.97
CA LYS A 71 -3.45 -8.49 -10.91
C LYS A 71 -3.88 -9.12 -9.59
N GLY A 72 -4.84 -8.52 -8.92
CA GLY A 72 -5.26 -8.94 -7.58
C GLY A 72 -4.21 -8.64 -6.48
N GLY A 73 -3.22 -7.80 -6.78
CA GLY A 73 -2.13 -7.40 -5.91
C GLY A 73 -2.44 -6.19 -5.04
N ILE A 74 -1.41 -5.63 -4.40
CA ILE A 74 -1.57 -4.51 -3.46
C ILE A 74 -2.19 -3.28 -4.11
N LEU A 75 -1.82 -2.93 -5.35
CA LEU A 75 -2.45 -1.81 -6.08
C LEU A 75 -3.93 -2.07 -6.34
N SER A 76 -4.29 -3.27 -6.81
CA SER A 76 -5.68 -3.66 -7.08
C SER A 76 -6.53 -3.55 -5.81
N TRP A 77 -5.98 -3.96 -4.66
CA TRP A 77 -6.65 -3.78 -3.36
C TRP A 77 -6.72 -2.31 -2.92
N LEU A 78 -5.66 -1.53 -3.10
CA LEU A 78 -5.64 -0.10 -2.76
C LEU A 78 -6.66 0.69 -3.61
N GLN A 79 -6.82 0.34 -4.89
CA GLN A 79 -7.91 0.84 -5.75
C GLN A 79 -9.29 0.50 -5.21
N ALA A 80 -9.48 -0.73 -4.73
CA ALA A 80 -10.73 -1.13 -4.10
C ALA A 80 -11.05 -0.33 -2.82
N ILE A 81 -10.06 0.28 -2.16
CA ILE A 81 -10.24 1.12 -0.97
C ILE A 81 -9.96 2.60 -1.21
N ASN A 82 -10.13 3.03 -2.47
CA ASN A 82 -10.13 4.42 -2.94
C ASN A 82 -8.75 5.11 -2.97
N PHE A 83 -7.72 4.39 -3.38
CA PHE A 83 -6.39 4.92 -3.72
C PHE A 83 -5.98 4.52 -5.14
N ASP A 84 -5.18 5.33 -5.82
CA ASP A 84 -4.57 4.95 -7.09
C ASP A 84 -3.17 5.56 -7.24
N LYS A 85 -2.47 5.20 -8.32
CA LYS A 85 -1.18 5.78 -8.68
C LYS A 85 -1.24 7.31 -8.71
N GLU A 86 -0.11 7.94 -8.35
CA GLU A 86 0.03 9.39 -8.47
C GLU A 86 -0.29 9.87 -9.89
N CYS A 87 -0.99 10.99 -9.96
CA CYS A 87 -1.34 11.61 -11.22
C CYS A 87 -0.08 11.95 -12.04
N LEU A 88 0.05 11.36 -13.24
CA LEU A 88 1.14 11.62 -14.18
C LEU A 88 2.56 11.50 -13.57
N GLY A 89 2.71 10.78 -12.45
CA GLY A 89 3.98 10.69 -11.71
C GLY A 89 4.41 12.00 -11.04
N LEU A 90 3.48 12.93 -10.80
CA LEU A 90 3.72 14.15 -10.04
C LEU A 90 3.96 13.80 -8.58
N HIS A 91 5.24 13.61 -8.25
CA HIS A 91 5.69 13.30 -6.90
C HIS A 91 6.01 14.60 -6.15
N ALA A 92 5.14 14.98 -5.21
CA ALA A 92 5.44 16.01 -4.23
C ALA A 92 5.97 15.35 -2.94
N GLY A 93 7.11 15.86 -2.44
CA GLY A 93 7.81 15.30 -1.28
C GLY A 93 9.07 14.51 -1.64
N GLY A 94 9.96 14.30 -0.67
CA GLY A 94 11.17 13.50 -0.85
C GLY A 94 10.85 12.00 -0.85
N TYR A 95 11.69 11.20 -1.53
CA TYR A 95 11.68 9.76 -1.34
C TYR A 95 11.96 9.44 0.13
N GLN A 96 11.20 8.49 0.66
CA GLN A 96 11.41 7.97 2.00
C GLN A 96 11.92 6.54 1.96
N GLY A 97 12.62 6.15 3.02
CA GLY A 97 13.01 4.76 3.24
C GLY A 97 12.74 4.28 4.65
N PHE A 98 12.68 2.96 4.78
CA PHE A 98 12.22 2.26 5.97
C PHE A 98 13.00 0.96 6.12
N ASP A 99 13.35 0.59 7.34
CA ASP A 99 13.86 -0.74 7.66
C ASP A 99 12.75 -1.57 8.29
N SER A 100 12.26 -2.54 7.54
CA SER A 100 11.17 -3.42 7.97
C SER A 100 11.62 -4.53 8.94
N GLY A 101 12.90 -4.59 9.32
CA GLY A 101 13.43 -5.65 10.19
C GLY A 101 13.61 -6.99 9.48
N ASP A 102 13.68 -7.00 8.14
CA ASP A 102 13.88 -8.20 7.32
C ASP A 102 15.35 -8.50 6.97
N GLY A 103 16.28 -7.75 7.55
CA GLY A 103 17.72 -7.93 7.37
C GLY A 103 18.29 -7.23 6.14
N ARG A 104 17.48 -6.54 5.32
CA ARG A 104 17.97 -5.71 4.21
C ARG A 104 18.38 -4.30 4.65
N GLY A 105 18.08 -3.93 5.89
CA GLY A 105 18.32 -2.59 6.40
C GLY A 105 17.38 -1.57 5.75
N PHE A 106 17.88 -0.36 5.57
CA PHE A 106 17.12 0.75 5.01
C PHE A 106 16.82 0.54 3.52
N VAL A 107 15.53 0.45 3.16
CA VAL A 107 15.09 0.33 1.77
C VAL A 107 14.18 1.47 1.37
N ASN A 108 14.29 1.92 0.12
CA ASN A 108 13.42 2.97 -0.41
C ASN A 108 11.96 2.48 -0.49
N GLN A 109 11.03 3.43 -0.42
CA GLN A 109 9.62 3.20 -0.71
C GLN A 109 9.45 2.48 -2.06
N THR A 110 8.52 1.52 -2.09
CA THR A 110 8.18 0.79 -3.32
C THR A 110 7.19 1.57 -4.16
N PHE A 111 6.21 2.20 -3.50
CA PHE A 111 5.21 3.03 -4.14
C PHE A 111 4.77 4.16 -3.20
N ILE A 112 4.15 5.16 -3.82
CA ILE A 112 3.30 6.14 -3.17
C ILE A 112 2.01 6.20 -3.99
N TYR A 113 0.86 6.07 -3.33
CA TYR A 113 -0.45 6.17 -3.96
C TYR A 113 -1.28 7.21 -3.22
N ARG A 114 -2.19 7.84 -3.97
CA ARG A 114 -2.99 8.98 -3.53
C ARG A 114 -4.47 8.63 -3.62
N GLN A 115 -5.29 9.32 -2.85
CA GLN A 115 -6.73 9.12 -2.85
C GLN A 115 -7.30 9.31 -4.25
N ASN A 116 -8.21 8.42 -4.64
CA ASN A 116 -8.79 8.42 -5.99
C ASN A 116 -10.19 9.04 -6.04
N TYR A 117 -10.79 9.45 -4.92
CA TYR A 117 -12.11 10.10 -4.88
C TYR A 117 -13.22 9.33 -5.64
N ASP A 118 -13.14 8.00 -5.64
CA ASP A 118 -14.05 7.08 -6.30
C ASP A 118 -14.14 7.28 -7.83
N ASP A 119 -13.10 7.86 -8.45
CA ASP A 119 -13.03 8.11 -9.88
C ASP A 119 -12.53 6.87 -10.65
N PRO A 120 -13.37 6.17 -11.42
CA PRO A 120 -12.96 4.96 -12.12
C PRO A 120 -12.00 5.20 -13.30
N SER A 121 -11.74 6.46 -13.67
CA SER A 121 -10.81 6.82 -14.75
C SER A 121 -9.35 6.97 -14.28
N GLY A 122 -9.11 6.93 -12.97
CA GLY A 122 -7.78 7.10 -12.37
C GLY A 122 -7.28 8.55 -12.34
N VAL A 123 -8.10 9.54 -12.75
CA VAL A 123 -7.75 10.97 -12.64
C VAL A 123 -8.12 11.57 -11.28
N GLY A 124 -8.79 10.82 -10.41
CA GLY A 124 -9.12 11.28 -9.06
C GLY A 124 -7.87 11.57 -8.21
N SER A 125 -6.77 10.86 -8.43
CA SER A 125 -5.47 11.20 -7.82
C SER A 125 -4.92 12.55 -8.29
N CYS A 126 -5.31 13.04 -9.46
CA CYS A 126 -5.00 14.40 -9.91
C CYS A 126 -5.82 15.45 -9.16
N THR A 127 -7.05 15.11 -8.76
CA THR A 127 -7.89 15.97 -7.93
C THR A 127 -7.30 16.05 -6.52
N GLU A 128 -6.84 14.94 -5.94
CA GLU A 128 -6.09 14.92 -4.69
C GLU A 128 -4.88 15.86 -4.73
N SER A 129 -4.10 15.83 -5.80
CA SER A 129 -2.96 16.74 -5.98
C SER A 129 -3.36 18.22 -6.02
N LEU A 130 -4.64 18.57 -6.13
CA LEU A 130 -5.14 19.95 -6.09
C LEU A 130 -5.81 20.30 -4.75
N ILE A 131 -6.61 19.39 -4.19
CA ILE A 131 -7.47 19.68 -3.02
C ILE A 131 -7.00 19.00 -1.72
N GLY A 132 -5.95 18.19 -1.76
CA GLY A 132 -5.47 17.38 -0.64
C GLY A 132 -6.26 16.09 -0.53
N GLY A 133 -5.97 15.27 0.47
CA GLY A 133 -6.62 13.98 0.65
C GLY A 133 -5.69 12.95 1.29
N GLN A 134 -5.97 11.68 1.06
CA GLN A 134 -5.20 10.59 1.66
C GLN A 134 -4.02 10.18 0.79
N HIS A 135 -2.88 9.86 1.42
CA HIS A 135 -1.79 9.16 0.76
C HIS A 135 -1.38 7.90 1.51
N VAL A 136 -0.77 6.97 0.78
CA VAL A 136 -0.05 5.82 1.36
C VAL A 136 1.30 5.63 0.68
N ARG A 137 2.37 5.47 1.49
CA ARG A 137 3.68 4.99 1.03
C ARG A 137 3.86 3.55 1.44
N GLY A 138 4.34 2.69 0.53
CA GLY A 138 4.47 1.25 0.78
C GLY A 138 5.90 0.73 0.87
N TYR A 139 6.15 -0.14 1.84
CA TYR A 139 7.41 -0.84 2.06
C TYR A 139 7.15 -2.35 2.23
N TYR A 140 7.86 -3.19 1.50
CA TYR A 140 7.66 -4.64 1.54
C TYR A 140 8.61 -5.32 2.53
N GLN A 141 8.11 -6.23 3.37
CA GLN A 141 8.92 -7.07 4.26
C GLN A 141 9.10 -8.46 3.66
N THR A 142 10.31 -8.77 3.17
CA THR A 142 10.55 -9.98 2.36
C THR A 142 10.43 -11.29 3.14
N THR A 143 10.65 -11.26 4.46
CA THR A 143 10.59 -12.43 5.33
C THR A 143 9.17 -12.93 5.59
N SER A 144 8.17 -12.03 5.57
CA SER A 144 6.76 -12.36 5.82
C SER A 144 5.84 -12.16 4.61
N GLY A 145 6.23 -11.32 3.64
CA GLY A 145 5.35 -10.86 2.57
C GLY A 145 4.36 -9.76 2.99
N ALA A 146 4.52 -9.19 4.18
CA ALA A 146 3.71 -8.08 4.64
C ALA A 146 4.09 -6.77 3.93
N TRP A 147 3.09 -5.90 3.73
CA TRP A 147 3.32 -4.51 3.37
C TRP A 147 3.18 -3.62 4.60
N PHE A 148 4.14 -2.73 4.78
CA PHE A 148 4.15 -1.69 5.78
C PHE A 148 3.79 -0.39 5.08
N LEU A 149 2.75 0.31 5.55
CA LEU A 149 2.29 1.54 4.95
C LEU A 149 2.43 2.73 5.91
N GLY A 150 3.00 3.82 5.41
CA GLY A 150 2.83 5.14 6.00
C GLY A 150 1.60 5.79 5.40
N ALA A 151 0.52 5.89 6.18
CA ALA A 151 -0.72 6.51 5.75
C ALA A 151 -0.90 7.86 6.41
N SER A 152 -1.31 8.86 5.66
CA SER A 152 -1.59 10.19 6.19
C SER A 152 -2.63 10.95 5.35
N GLN A 153 -3.13 12.03 5.92
CA GLN A 153 -4.00 12.99 5.25
C GLN A 153 -3.27 14.32 5.03
N GLU A 154 -3.16 14.73 3.77
CA GLU A 154 -2.54 15.98 3.32
C GLU A 154 -3.60 17.08 3.10
N GLN A 155 -3.16 18.32 3.29
CA GLN A 155 -3.83 19.55 2.88
C GLN A 155 -3.77 19.75 1.35
N PRO A 156 -4.57 20.66 0.79
CA PRO A 156 -4.48 21.04 -0.63
C PRO A 156 -3.11 21.58 -1.05
N ALA A 157 -2.88 21.61 -2.37
CA ALA A 157 -1.68 22.20 -2.97
C ALA A 157 -1.47 23.66 -2.58
N THR A 158 -2.54 24.42 -2.35
CA THR A 158 -2.48 25.81 -1.87
C THR A 158 -1.82 25.94 -0.49
N GLU A 159 -1.77 24.86 0.28
CA GLU A 159 -1.09 24.76 1.57
C GLU A 159 0.16 23.86 1.48
N ASN A 160 0.68 23.67 0.26
CA ASN A 160 1.88 22.88 -0.06
C ASN A 160 1.80 21.40 0.36
N HIS A 161 0.61 20.80 0.38
CA HIS A 161 0.43 19.40 0.82
C HIS A 161 0.95 19.11 2.22
N ASN A 162 0.89 20.11 3.11
CA ASN A 162 1.23 19.92 4.51
C ASN A 162 0.27 18.90 5.15
N ILE A 163 0.70 18.16 6.16
CA ILE A 163 -0.17 17.19 6.83
C ILE A 163 -1.21 17.96 7.67
N VAL A 164 -2.49 17.58 7.57
CA VAL A 164 -3.55 18.19 8.38
C VAL A 164 -3.31 17.89 9.87
N PRO A 165 -3.82 18.69 10.82
CA PRO A 165 -3.82 18.31 12.23
C PRO A 165 -4.41 16.90 12.42
N ASN A 166 -3.71 16.03 13.15
CA ASN A 166 -4.03 14.61 13.33
C ASN A 166 -4.01 13.77 12.04
N GLY A 167 -3.32 14.24 10.99
CA GLY A 167 -3.35 13.65 9.64
C GLY A 167 -2.84 12.22 9.56
N TYR A 168 -1.90 11.82 10.41
CA TYR A 168 -1.41 10.44 10.46
C TYR A 168 -2.50 9.47 10.95
N ASP A 169 -3.17 9.80 12.05
CA ASP A 169 -4.23 8.95 12.59
C ASP A 169 -5.46 8.96 11.67
N LEU A 170 -5.78 10.12 11.06
CA LEU A 170 -6.85 10.23 10.07
C LEU A 170 -6.60 9.36 8.84
N GLY A 171 -5.40 9.42 8.24
CA GLY A 171 -5.03 8.60 7.08
C GLY A 171 -5.07 7.11 7.39
N ARG A 172 -4.49 6.70 8.52
CA ARG A 172 -4.56 5.32 9.01
C ARG A 172 -6.00 4.83 9.19
N ASN A 173 -6.83 5.65 9.84
CA ASN A 173 -8.23 5.31 10.11
C ASN A 173 -9.06 5.25 8.82
N TYR A 174 -8.74 6.07 7.82
CA TYR A 174 -9.37 6.00 6.50
C TYR A 174 -9.08 4.68 5.79
N VAL A 175 -7.80 4.26 5.76
CA VAL A 175 -7.40 2.96 5.20
C VAL A 175 -8.16 1.83 5.92
N ALA A 176 -8.16 1.82 7.25
CA ALA A 176 -8.85 0.81 8.05
C ALA A 176 -10.37 0.80 7.79
N LYS A 177 -11.01 1.96 7.74
CA LYS A 177 -12.45 2.10 7.51
C LYS A 177 -12.84 1.53 6.15
N ASN A 178 -12.12 1.89 5.08
CA ASN A 178 -12.42 1.39 3.74
C ASN A 178 -12.07 -0.10 3.60
N ALA A 179 -11.02 -0.57 4.26
CA ALA A 179 -10.68 -1.99 4.29
C ALA A 179 -11.79 -2.86 4.93
N LEU A 180 -12.49 -2.35 5.95
CA LEU A 180 -13.64 -3.04 6.56
C LEU A 180 -14.86 -3.14 5.64
N VAL A 181 -14.93 -2.32 4.59
CA VAL A 181 -16.01 -2.36 3.59
C VAL A 181 -15.60 -3.23 2.40
N GLY A 182 -14.36 -3.10 1.93
CA GLY A 182 -13.92 -3.68 0.67
C GLY A 182 -14.40 -2.87 -0.54
N GLY A 183 -14.26 -3.42 -1.74
CA GLY A 183 -14.58 -2.72 -2.98
C GLY A 183 -14.07 -3.44 -4.21
N LYS A 184 -13.96 -2.70 -5.32
CA LYS A 184 -13.55 -3.25 -6.61
C LYS A 184 -12.34 -2.48 -7.15
N GLY A 185 -11.26 -3.21 -7.45
CA GLY A 185 -10.09 -2.67 -8.12
C GLY A 185 -10.34 -2.44 -9.62
N PHE A 186 -9.50 -1.64 -10.26
CA PHE A 186 -9.68 -1.31 -11.68
C PHE A 186 -9.40 -2.48 -12.62
N ASP A 187 -8.66 -3.47 -12.14
CA ASP A 187 -8.42 -4.74 -12.84
C ASP A 187 -9.60 -5.73 -12.77
N GLY A 188 -10.72 -5.31 -12.18
CA GLY A 188 -11.96 -6.09 -12.09
C GLY A 188 -12.07 -6.96 -10.84
N CYS A 189 -10.99 -7.11 -10.07
CA CYS A 189 -10.95 -7.86 -8.83
C CYS A 189 -11.85 -7.21 -7.77
N VAL A 190 -12.68 -8.03 -7.11
CA VAL A 190 -13.59 -7.62 -6.03
C VAL A 190 -13.08 -8.17 -4.71
N TYR A 191 -12.85 -7.28 -3.76
CA TYR A 191 -12.39 -7.58 -2.41
C TYR A 191 -13.55 -7.41 -1.43
N GLY A 192 -13.84 -8.44 -0.64
CA GLY A 192 -14.75 -8.33 0.49
C GLY A 192 -14.13 -7.61 1.69
N PRO A 193 -14.90 -7.45 2.78
CA PRO A 193 -14.42 -6.89 4.04
C PRO A 193 -13.14 -7.56 4.55
N ALA A 194 -12.12 -6.76 4.84
CA ALA A 194 -10.91 -7.21 5.52
C ALA A 194 -11.11 -7.30 7.03
N THR A 195 -10.22 -8.05 7.69
CA THR A 195 -10.11 -7.97 9.15
C THR A 195 -9.13 -6.86 9.51
N VAL A 196 -9.47 -6.07 10.53
CA VAL A 196 -8.61 -4.99 11.04
C VAL A 196 -8.43 -5.19 12.54
N VAL A 197 -7.17 -5.18 12.98
CA VAL A 197 -6.78 -5.34 14.39
C VAL A 197 -5.88 -4.18 14.79
N ASP A 198 -6.13 -3.63 15.97
CA ASP A 198 -5.29 -2.58 16.55
C ASP A 198 -4.09 -3.21 17.24
N ILE A 199 -2.89 -2.71 16.91
CA ILE A 199 -1.65 -3.06 17.59
C ILE A 199 -1.15 -1.83 18.32
N THR A 200 -0.93 -1.99 19.62
CA THR A 200 -0.26 -1.00 20.47
C THR A 200 1.16 -1.46 20.79
N GLY A 201 2.05 -0.51 21.08
CA GLY A 201 3.42 -0.81 21.54
C GLY A 201 4.45 -1.06 20.44
N LEU A 202 4.05 -1.01 19.16
CA LEU A 202 5.00 -0.93 18.03
C LEU A 202 5.55 0.48 17.84
N VAL A 203 4.68 1.48 18.02
CA VAL A 203 5.01 2.91 18.01
C VAL A 203 4.56 3.47 19.36
N SER A 204 5.36 4.37 19.94
CA SER A 204 4.92 5.12 21.11
C SER A 204 4.00 6.25 20.68
N ALA A 205 2.87 6.39 21.38
CA ALA A 205 2.08 7.62 21.29
C ALA A 205 2.97 8.81 21.60
N ASN A 206 2.82 9.89 20.85
CA ASN A 206 3.63 11.08 21.01
C ASN A 206 2.80 12.32 20.64
N ASP A 207 3.24 13.47 21.14
CA ASP A 207 2.64 14.77 20.91
C ASP A 207 2.99 15.38 19.54
N GLY A 208 3.78 14.67 18.74
CA GLY A 208 4.28 15.12 17.45
C GLY A 208 5.75 15.48 17.44
N SER A 209 6.38 15.59 18.61
CA SER A 209 7.81 15.91 18.71
C SER A 209 8.67 14.94 17.88
N GLY A 210 9.35 15.50 16.88
CA GLY A 210 10.25 14.77 15.98
C GLY A 210 9.59 14.15 14.74
N TYR A 211 8.25 14.05 14.67
CA TYR A 211 7.58 13.72 13.42
C TYR A 211 7.61 14.91 12.46
N ASN A 212 7.58 14.62 11.15
CA ASN A 212 7.41 15.68 10.16
C ASN A 212 6.15 16.50 10.49
N HIS A 213 6.26 17.83 10.40
CA HIS A 213 5.20 18.80 10.73
C HIS A 213 4.77 18.87 12.22
N ASP A 214 5.51 18.25 13.15
CA ASP A 214 5.19 18.23 14.59
C ASP A 214 3.79 17.66 14.91
N ILE A 215 3.36 16.64 14.15
CA ILE A 215 2.04 16.01 14.29
C ILE A 215 2.16 14.67 15.00
N GLY A 216 1.47 14.58 16.14
CA GLY A 216 1.44 13.39 16.98
C GLY A 216 0.68 12.23 16.37
N THR A 217 0.85 11.08 17.01
CA THR A 217 0.06 9.87 16.76
C THR A 217 -0.40 9.27 18.08
N ASP A 218 -1.54 8.61 18.07
CA ASP A 218 -2.06 7.84 19.22
C ASP A 218 -1.25 6.55 19.51
N GLY A 219 -0.20 6.26 18.73
CA GLY A 219 0.64 5.06 18.87
C GLY A 219 0.01 3.76 18.37
N ILE A 220 -1.18 3.81 17.77
CA ILE A 220 -1.88 2.64 17.24
C ILE A 220 -1.43 2.36 15.80
N VAL A 221 -1.09 1.10 15.53
CA VAL A 221 -0.85 0.56 14.19
C VAL A 221 -2.02 -0.33 13.81
N LYS A 222 -2.54 -0.22 12.59
CA LYS A 222 -3.61 -1.12 12.10
C LYS A 222 -3.01 -2.30 11.37
N LEU A 223 -3.28 -3.52 11.82
CA LEU A 223 -3.01 -4.75 11.09
C LEU A 223 -4.24 -5.15 10.26
N ILE A 224 -4.07 -5.23 8.95
CA ILE A 224 -5.14 -5.54 8.00
C ILE A 224 -4.84 -6.87 7.33
N THR A 225 -5.77 -7.84 7.41
CA THR A 225 -5.67 -9.09 6.63
C THR A 225 -6.75 -9.10 5.55
N VAL A 226 -6.32 -9.08 4.30
CA VAL A 226 -7.19 -8.97 3.12
C VAL A 226 -7.66 -10.36 2.68
N PRO A 227 -8.97 -10.58 2.45
CA PRO A 227 -9.50 -11.85 1.98
C PRO A 227 -9.15 -12.10 0.52
N ALA A 228 -9.41 -13.32 0.03
CA ALA A 228 -9.16 -13.65 -1.36
C ALA A 228 -10.10 -12.82 -2.25
N PRO A 229 -9.60 -12.12 -3.27
CA PRO A 229 -10.47 -11.42 -4.20
C PRO A 229 -11.20 -12.42 -5.11
N THR A 230 -12.31 -11.95 -5.70
CA THR A 230 -13.09 -12.67 -6.72
C THR A 230 -13.10 -11.86 -8.02
N GLY A 231 -13.38 -12.49 -9.17
CA GLY A 231 -13.41 -11.77 -10.46
C GLY A 231 -12.02 -11.35 -10.98
N CYS A 232 -10.96 -11.87 -10.35
CA CYS A 232 -9.61 -11.92 -10.90
C CYS A 232 -9.48 -13.15 -11.81
#